data_AF-A0A1F6SVQ7-F1
#
_entry.id   AF-A0A1F6SVQ7-F1
#
_cell.length_a   1.000
_cell.length_b   1.000
_cell.length_c   1.000
_cell.angle_alpha   90.00
_cell.angle_beta   90.00
_cell.angle_gamma   90.00
#
_symmetry.space_group_name_H-M   'P 1'
#
loop_
_entity.id
_entity.type
_entity.pdbx_description
1 polymer ?
#
loop_
_entity_poly.entity_id
_entity_poly.type
_entity_poly.pdbx_seq_one_letter_code
_entity_poly.pdbx_strand_id
1 'polypeptide(L)'
;MQRREKPEGAAAAAPSIPAHPAKGKYQGKDFTVAEAIVESGTLILRPGDGAFEVRVVAPAADRWMLPAGKKINLAKASGPSAPRVEIVTRAADGKPTEDKHNAQYTLLLEYGALKDGKLGGKLFLDVPAAKLSAGGTFEAKAGGFHIVDGKPDLSADSPDTLEYLTLLEILKAGPDQELKNAVLRVLPPHTESDTPSGYVEASYALGDAAPVTRRFQFAKLKDTWQIKGELRVDQIDEAHPIKKPTAKDKPEVMLTYLSAVKLEKDLNNKFKKKGIFVDSYSTRHNPKSKLGQCEVTYRIEGNDTPVTVAYLFALKGNGWALTRQLGDKERLNADNVRVEKRK
;
A
#
# COMPACT_ATOMS: atom_id res chain seq x y z
N MET A 1 47.37 -12.01 57.21
CA MET A 1 46.43 -11.38 56.25
C MET A 1 46.95 -11.63 54.85
N GLN A 2 46.46 -12.66 54.15
CA GLN A 2 46.74 -12.86 52.73
C GLN A 2 45.64 -12.16 51.93
N ARG A 3 46.01 -11.14 51.16
CA ARG A 3 45.14 -10.54 50.15
C ARG A 3 44.91 -11.58 49.05
N ARG A 4 43.69 -12.11 48.98
CA ARG A 4 43.23 -12.85 47.80
C ARG A 4 43.01 -11.84 46.69
N GLU A 5 43.84 -11.91 45.66
CA GLU A 5 43.60 -11.24 44.40
C GLU A 5 42.29 -11.76 43.78
N LYS A 6 41.45 -10.81 43.41
CA LYS A 6 40.16 -11.03 42.77
C LYS A 6 40.45 -11.37 41.30
N PRO A 7 39.99 -12.50 40.75
CA PRO A 7 40.23 -12.80 39.35
C PRO A 7 39.52 -11.76 38.48
N GLU A 8 40.32 -11.12 37.63
CA GLU A 8 39.92 -10.27 36.52
C GLU A 8 38.87 -11.00 35.68
N GLY A 9 37.71 -10.36 35.47
CA GLY A 9 36.60 -10.94 34.74
C GLY A 9 37.02 -11.29 33.31
N ALA A 10 36.80 -12.55 32.93
CA ALA A 10 36.92 -12.99 31.55
C ALA A 10 36.07 -12.05 30.65
N ALA A 11 36.71 -11.41 29.69
CA ALA A 11 36.01 -10.68 28.65
C ALA A 11 35.02 -11.63 27.97
N ALA A 12 33.73 -11.29 28.02
CA ALA A 12 32.69 -12.07 27.36
C ALA A 12 33.03 -12.18 25.88
N ALA A 13 33.10 -13.41 25.35
CA ALA A 13 33.36 -13.65 23.94
C ALA A 13 32.32 -12.90 23.09
N ALA A 14 32.78 -12.27 22.00
CA ALA A 14 31.89 -11.58 21.08
C ALA A 14 30.80 -12.56 20.57
N PRO A 15 29.54 -12.13 20.49
CA PRO A 15 28.47 -12.99 19.98
C PRO A 15 28.82 -13.49 18.57
N SER A 16 28.59 -14.77 18.32
CA SER A 16 28.80 -15.41 17.01
C SER A 16 27.48 -15.97 16.50
N ILE A 17 27.32 -16.00 15.18
CA ILE A 17 26.09 -16.51 14.55
C ILE A 17 26.13 -18.04 14.54
N PRO A 18 25.14 -18.73 15.14
CA PRO A 18 25.07 -20.18 15.09
C PRO A 18 24.87 -20.71 13.66
N ALA A 19 25.42 -21.88 13.36
CA ALA A 19 25.33 -22.51 12.03
C ALA A 19 24.11 -23.43 11.84
N HIS A 20 23.32 -23.67 12.90
CA HIS A 20 22.09 -24.48 12.83
C HIS A 20 20.91 -23.67 12.28
N PRO A 21 19.82 -24.32 11.83
CA PRO A 21 18.58 -23.61 11.47
C PRO A 21 18.10 -22.65 12.57
N ALA A 22 17.52 -21.53 12.17
CA ALA A 22 17.11 -20.46 13.06
C ALA A 22 16.09 -20.94 14.11
N LYS A 23 16.46 -20.76 15.38
CA LYS A 23 15.64 -21.08 16.55
C LYS A 23 15.90 -20.07 17.65
N GLY A 24 15.04 -20.05 18.66
CA GLY A 24 15.14 -19.05 19.70
C GLY A 24 14.28 -19.33 20.91
N LYS A 25 14.20 -18.33 21.77
CA LYS A 25 13.38 -18.27 22.96
C LYS A 25 12.67 -16.94 23.02
N TYR A 26 11.37 -16.95 23.28
CA TYR A 26 10.56 -15.76 23.51
C TYR A 26 9.75 -15.94 24.79
N GLN A 27 9.89 -15.01 25.74
CA GLN A 27 9.24 -15.07 27.06
C GLN A 27 9.42 -16.42 27.78
N GLY A 28 10.60 -17.03 27.64
CA GLY A 28 10.93 -18.31 28.26
C GLY A 28 10.55 -19.56 27.46
N LYS A 29 9.75 -19.42 26.39
CA LYS A 29 9.33 -20.54 25.52
C LYS A 29 10.25 -20.66 24.31
N ASP A 30 10.71 -21.88 24.04
CA ASP A 30 11.52 -22.16 22.86
C ASP A 30 10.65 -22.16 21.58
N PHE A 31 11.23 -21.72 20.47
CA PHE A 31 10.59 -21.75 19.17
C PHE A 31 11.60 -22.06 18.06
N THR A 32 11.11 -22.59 16.94
CA THR A 32 11.88 -22.76 15.69
C THR A 32 11.25 -21.91 14.61
N VAL A 33 12.07 -21.25 13.79
CA VAL A 33 11.59 -20.47 12.65
C VAL A 33 11.15 -21.45 11.56
N ALA A 34 9.86 -21.40 11.19
CA ALA A 34 9.29 -22.23 10.14
C ALA A 34 9.30 -21.50 8.79
N GLU A 35 9.13 -20.19 8.79
CA GLU A 35 9.16 -19.36 7.58
C GLU A 35 9.95 -18.07 7.82
N ALA A 36 10.71 -17.65 6.80
CA ALA A 36 11.32 -16.34 6.74
C ALA A 36 10.90 -15.63 5.44
N ILE A 37 10.66 -14.32 5.53
CA ILE A 37 10.30 -13.46 4.39
C ILE A 37 11.11 -12.17 4.50
N VAL A 38 11.58 -11.65 3.37
CA VAL A 38 12.07 -10.29 3.26
C VAL A 38 11.14 -9.54 2.33
N GLU A 39 10.46 -8.52 2.86
CA GLU A 39 9.49 -7.71 2.12
C GLU A 39 9.53 -6.28 2.67
N SER A 40 9.48 -5.27 1.81
CA SER A 40 9.47 -3.84 2.19
C SER A 40 10.55 -3.49 3.23
N GLY A 41 11.77 -4.00 3.03
CA GLY A 41 12.93 -3.75 3.90
C GLY A 41 12.83 -4.43 5.26
N THR A 42 11.90 -5.35 5.45
CA THR A 42 11.67 -6.04 6.71
C THR A 42 11.98 -7.52 6.57
N LEU A 43 12.87 -8.05 7.42
CA LEU A 43 13.02 -9.49 7.63
C LEU A 43 11.97 -9.94 8.66
N ILE A 44 11.05 -10.80 8.23
CA ILE A 44 10.00 -11.39 9.05
C ILE A 44 10.37 -12.85 9.32
N LEU A 45 10.45 -13.23 10.59
CA LEU A 45 10.64 -14.61 11.04
C LEU A 45 9.36 -15.09 11.70
N ARG A 46 8.77 -16.17 11.18
CA ARG A 46 7.55 -16.78 11.69
C ARG A 46 7.85 -18.14 12.32
N PRO A 47 7.54 -18.32 13.60
CA PRO A 47 7.47 -19.64 14.22
C PRO A 47 6.36 -20.50 13.60
N GLY A 48 6.51 -21.83 13.68
CA GLY A 48 5.54 -22.76 13.09
C GLY A 48 4.15 -22.78 13.74
N ASP A 49 4.01 -22.28 14.97
CA ASP A 49 2.72 -22.16 15.66
C ASP A 49 1.93 -20.90 15.27
N GLY A 50 2.56 -19.95 14.58
CA GLY A 50 1.95 -18.69 14.16
C GLY A 50 1.53 -17.75 15.30
N ALA A 51 1.94 -18.00 16.54
CA ALA A 51 1.48 -17.23 17.70
C ALA A 51 2.04 -15.79 17.72
N PHE A 52 3.20 -15.59 17.10
CA PHE A 52 3.86 -14.30 16.98
C PHE A 52 4.74 -14.24 15.72
N GLU A 53 5.22 -13.04 15.38
CA GLU A 53 6.24 -12.81 14.36
C GLU A 53 7.35 -11.95 14.96
N VAL A 54 8.60 -12.22 14.57
CA VAL A 54 9.73 -11.33 14.84
C VAL A 54 10.07 -10.60 13.56
N ARG A 55 10.09 -9.27 13.60
CA ARG A 55 10.39 -8.43 12.44
C ARG A 55 11.65 -7.61 12.71
N VAL A 56 12.58 -7.62 11.77
CA VAL A 56 13.73 -6.70 11.74
C VAL A 56 13.48 -5.73 10.60
N VAL A 57 13.06 -4.52 10.93
CA VAL A 57 12.64 -3.47 10.00
C VAL A 57 13.84 -2.58 9.71
N ALA A 58 14.28 -2.51 8.45
CA ALA A 58 15.36 -1.62 8.04
C ALA A 58 14.99 -0.14 8.24
N PRO A 59 15.98 0.77 8.29
CA PRO A 59 15.72 2.20 8.24
C PRO A 59 14.88 2.58 7.02
N ALA A 60 14.08 3.65 7.13
CA ALA A 60 13.17 4.05 6.06
C ALA A 60 13.85 4.30 4.71
N ALA A 61 15.10 4.78 4.71
CA ALA A 61 15.89 5.00 3.49
C ALA A 61 16.19 3.70 2.72
N ASP A 62 16.18 2.54 3.41
CA ASP A 62 16.50 1.23 2.84
C ASP A 62 15.23 0.38 2.57
N ARG A 63 14.01 0.91 2.76
CA ARG A 63 12.78 0.09 2.75
C ARG A 63 12.50 -0.66 1.44
N TRP A 64 13.07 -0.24 0.32
CA TRP A 64 12.93 -0.95 -0.97
C TRP A 64 14.19 -1.69 -1.39
N MET A 65 15.27 -1.57 -0.62
CA MET A 65 16.54 -2.21 -0.93
C MET A 65 16.50 -3.65 -0.47
N LEU A 66 16.65 -4.58 -1.41
CA LEU A 66 16.88 -5.96 -1.02
C LEU A 66 18.28 -6.08 -0.40
N PRO A 67 18.44 -6.63 0.82
CA PRO A 67 19.72 -6.60 1.51
C PRO A 67 20.65 -7.73 1.06
N ALA A 68 20.64 -8.12 -0.22
CA ALA A 68 21.48 -9.18 -0.76
C ALA A 68 22.97 -8.89 -0.50
N GLY A 69 23.69 -9.86 0.07
CA GLY A 69 25.10 -9.73 0.42
C GLY A 69 25.43 -8.77 1.57
N LYS A 70 24.43 -8.08 2.15
CA LYS A 70 24.67 -7.11 3.23
C LYS A 70 24.98 -7.81 4.55
N LYS A 71 25.80 -7.14 5.37
CA LYS A 71 26.08 -7.54 6.75
C LYS A 71 25.73 -6.41 7.71
N ILE A 72 25.06 -6.74 8.80
CA ILE A 72 24.72 -5.82 9.89
C ILE A 72 25.32 -6.40 11.17
N ASN A 73 26.13 -5.61 11.87
CA ASN A 73 26.74 -6.00 13.13
C ASN A 73 26.54 -4.87 14.15
N LEU A 74 25.55 -5.05 15.01
CA LEU A 74 25.16 -4.12 16.06
C LEU A 74 25.25 -4.83 17.41
N ALA A 75 26.35 -4.62 18.14
CA ALA A 75 26.49 -5.14 19.50
C ALA A 75 25.56 -4.44 20.51
N LYS A 76 25.19 -3.18 20.22
CA LYS A 76 24.26 -2.38 21.00
C LYS A 76 23.61 -1.36 20.09
N ALA A 77 22.52 -1.76 19.44
CA ALA A 77 21.80 -0.89 18.53
C ALA A 77 21.27 0.35 19.25
N SER A 78 21.44 1.51 18.61
CA SER A 78 20.91 2.80 19.05
C SER A 78 20.89 3.79 17.88
N GLY A 79 19.97 4.77 17.95
CA GLY A 79 19.88 5.85 16.97
C GLY A 79 18.97 5.54 15.76
N PRO A 80 18.69 6.56 14.94
CA PRO A 80 17.68 6.50 13.87
C PRO A 80 18.11 5.67 12.63
N SER A 81 19.39 5.38 12.48
CA SER A 81 19.94 4.57 11.38
C SER A 81 20.06 3.09 11.72
N ALA A 82 19.78 2.68 12.96
CA ALA A 82 19.69 1.27 13.31
C ALA A 82 18.34 0.70 12.83
N PRO A 83 18.29 -0.58 12.43
CA PRO A 83 17.01 -1.28 12.25
C PRO A 83 16.12 -1.16 13.50
N ARG A 84 14.83 -1.40 13.36
CA ARG A 84 13.92 -1.61 14.49
C ARG A 84 13.61 -3.08 14.60
N VAL A 85 13.52 -3.59 15.83
CA VAL A 85 12.96 -4.93 16.07
C VAL A 85 11.53 -4.78 16.52
N GLU A 86 10.62 -5.50 15.87
CA GLU A 86 9.22 -5.57 16.27
C GLU A 86 8.82 -7.00 16.58
N ILE A 87 8.01 -7.16 17.61
CA ILE A 87 7.39 -8.44 17.95
C ILE A 87 5.90 -8.26 17.77
N VAL A 88 5.33 -8.99 16.82
CA VAL A 88 3.91 -8.90 16.50
C VAL A 88 3.22 -10.13 17.04
N THR A 89 2.33 -9.95 17.99
CA THR A 89 1.52 -11.05 18.56
C THR A 89 0.08 -10.91 18.10
N ARG A 90 -0.62 -12.01 17.83
CA ARG A 90 -2.06 -11.98 17.55
C ARG A 90 -2.81 -12.32 18.83
N ALA A 91 -3.61 -11.39 19.33
CA ALA A 91 -4.49 -11.65 20.45
C ALA A 91 -5.69 -12.53 20.02
N ALA A 92 -6.42 -13.07 21.00
CA ALA A 92 -7.59 -13.93 20.76
C ALA A 92 -8.72 -13.23 19.98
N ASP A 93 -8.75 -11.89 19.98
CA ASP A 93 -9.69 -11.07 19.20
C ASP A 93 -9.25 -10.87 17.73
N GLY A 94 -8.12 -11.47 17.33
CA GLY A 94 -7.57 -11.40 15.99
C GLY A 94 -6.79 -10.12 15.68
N LYS A 95 -6.70 -9.15 16.60
CA LYS A 95 -5.93 -7.91 16.37
C LYS A 95 -4.45 -8.12 16.68
N PRO A 96 -3.54 -7.70 15.77
CA PRO A 96 -2.12 -7.74 16.05
C PRO A 96 -1.75 -6.65 17.08
N THR A 97 -0.92 -7.03 18.05
CA THR A 97 -0.24 -6.10 18.96
C THR A 97 1.24 -6.08 18.61
N GLU A 98 1.83 -4.88 18.51
CA GLU A 98 3.22 -4.67 18.14
C GLU A 98 4.02 -4.15 19.35
N ASP A 99 5.06 -4.86 19.77
CA ASP A 99 6.08 -4.36 20.69
C ASP A 99 7.31 -3.92 19.89
N LYS A 100 7.78 -2.69 20.12
CA LYS A 100 8.78 -2.02 19.27
C LYS A 100 10.04 -1.73 20.07
N HIS A 101 11.17 -2.23 19.59
CA HIS A 101 12.48 -2.06 20.21
C HIS A 101 13.43 -1.33 19.26
N ASN A 102 13.75 -0.09 19.60
CA ASN A 102 14.61 0.80 18.80
C ASN A 102 16.04 0.92 19.33
N ALA A 103 16.32 0.32 20.49
CA ALA A 103 17.62 0.44 21.14
C ALA A 103 17.88 -0.74 22.09
N GLN A 104 19.13 -0.86 22.53
CA GLN A 104 19.56 -1.81 23.57
C GLN A 104 19.32 -3.29 23.20
N TYR A 105 19.43 -3.62 21.92
CA TYR A 105 19.42 -4.98 21.42
C TYR A 105 20.72 -5.28 20.65
N THR A 106 21.04 -6.56 20.53
CA THR A 106 22.15 -7.07 19.72
C THR A 106 21.60 -7.65 18.43
N LEU A 107 22.17 -7.28 17.28
CA LEU A 107 21.82 -7.86 15.97
C LEU A 107 23.08 -8.12 15.16
N LEU A 108 23.33 -9.38 14.87
CA LEU A 108 24.24 -9.83 13.83
C LEU A 108 23.38 -10.43 12.72
N LEU A 109 23.54 -9.93 11.49
CA LEU A 109 22.76 -10.39 10.36
C LEU A 109 23.67 -10.45 9.14
N GLU A 110 23.74 -11.61 8.51
CA GLU A 110 24.44 -11.83 7.26
C GLU A 110 23.46 -12.32 6.23
N TYR A 111 23.29 -11.57 5.16
CA TYR A 111 22.51 -11.98 4.01
C TYR A 111 23.42 -12.53 2.91
N GLY A 112 23.01 -13.64 2.31
CA GLY A 112 23.61 -14.22 1.12
C GLY A 112 23.14 -13.52 -0.16
N ALA A 113 23.52 -14.10 -1.29
CA ALA A 113 23.01 -13.68 -2.59
C ALA A 113 21.53 -14.04 -2.76
N LEU A 114 20.79 -13.22 -3.51
CA LEU A 114 19.47 -13.59 -4.02
C LEU A 114 19.63 -14.71 -5.05
N LYS A 115 18.94 -15.83 -4.83
CA LYS A 115 18.90 -16.96 -5.76
C LYS A 115 17.48 -17.53 -5.81
N ASP A 116 16.93 -17.68 -7.01
CA ASP A 116 15.61 -18.28 -7.23
C ASP A 116 14.48 -17.64 -6.38
N GLY A 117 14.51 -16.31 -6.26
CA GLY A 117 13.53 -15.55 -5.46
C GLY A 117 13.70 -15.68 -3.94
N LYS A 118 14.82 -16.23 -3.47
CA LYS A 118 15.09 -16.43 -2.05
C LYS A 118 16.44 -15.87 -1.63
N LEU A 119 16.49 -15.38 -0.40
CA LEU A 119 17.68 -14.87 0.25
C LEU A 119 18.08 -15.82 1.38
N GLY A 120 19.18 -16.54 1.17
CA GLY A 120 19.83 -17.25 2.27
C GLY A 120 20.40 -16.25 3.29
N GLY A 121 20.47 -16.61 4.55
CA GLY A 121 21.08 -15.74 5.55
C GLY A 121 21.32 -16.42 6.88
N LYS A 122 21.91 -15.65 7.80
CA LYS A 122 22.20 -16.07 9.17
C LYS A 122 21.96 -14.89 10.10
N LEU A 123 21.37 -15.16 11.26
CA LEU A 123 21.15 -14.14 12.27
C LEU A 123 21.61 -14.56 13.67
N PHE A 124 21.92 -13.56 14.47
CA PHE A 124 21.87 -13.58 15.92
C PHE A 124 21.14 -12.32 16.36
N LEU A 125 20.07 -12.48 17.13
CA LEU A 125 19.25 -11.41 17.65
C LEU A 125 19.07 -11.65 19.15
N ASP A 126 19.36 -10.64 19.96
CA ASP A 126 19.07 -10.63 21.39
C ASP A 126 18.41 -9.31 21.76
N VAL A 127 17.19 -9.39 22.30
CA VAL A 127 16.37 -8.26 22.75
C VAL A 127 16.04 -8.50 24.23
N PRO A 128 16.90 -8.05 25.16
CA PRO A 128 16.73 -8.32 26.59
C PRO A 128 15.39 -7.83 27.16
N ALA A 129 14.94 -6.65 26.74
CA ALA A 129 13.69 -6.04 27.21
C ALA A 129 12.46 -6.93 26.93
N ALA A 130 12.46 -7.63 25.80
CA ALA A 130 11.38 -8.53 25.38
C ALA A 130 11.59 -9.99 25.82
N LYS A 131 12.73 -10.31 26.44
CA LYS A 131 13.18 -11.69 26.69
C LYS A 131 13.13 -12.53 25.41
N LEU A 132 13.59 -11.94 24.31
CA LEU A 132 13.67 -12.57 22.99
C LEU A 132 15.13 -12.81 22.63
N SER A 133 15.46 -14.04 22.25
CA SER A 133 16.73 -14.39 21.60
C SER A 133 16.46 -15.30 20.41
N ALA A 134 17.07 -15.06 19.26
CA ALA A 134 16.97 -15.91 18.09
C ALA A 134 18.32 -16.02 17.38
N GLY A 135 18.68 -17.20 16.90
CA GLY A 135 19.94 -17.37 16.19
C GLY A 135 19.96 -18.59 15.28
N GLY A 136 20.70 -18.50 14.18
CA GLY A 136 20.88 -19.57 13.23
C GLY A 136 20.79 -19.11 11.77
N THR A 137 20.69 -20.08 10.87
CA THR A 137 20.55 -19.89 9.43
C THR A 137 19.08 -19.86 9.01
N PHE A 138 18.77 -19.12 7.95
CA PHE A 138 17.44 -19.04 7.37
C PHE A 138 17.50 -18.97 5.84
N GLU A 139 16.38 -19.27 5.21
CA GLU A 139 16.14 -19.01 3.79
C GLU A 139 14.84 -18.20 3.69
N ALA A 140 14.97 -16.92 3.32
CA ALA A 140 13.84 -16.01 3.27
C ALA A 140 13.30 -15.89 1.84
N LYS A 141 11.98 -15.94 1.66
CA LYS A 141 11.36 -15.58 0.37
C LYS A 141 11.48 -14.06 0.19
N ALA A 142 11.94 -13.61 -0.97
CA ALA A 142 11.84 -12.20 -1.34
C ALA A 142 10.40 -11.92 -1.81
N GLY A 143 9.70 -11.06 -1.08
CA GLY A 143 8.31 -10.69 -1.35
C GLY A 143 8.17 -9.20 -1.64
N GLY A 144 7.04 -8.85 -2.26
CA GLY A 144 6.68 -7.46 -2.54
C GLY A 144 7.65 -6.72 -3.46
N PHE A 145 7.50 -5.39 -3.49
CA PHE A 145 8.39 -4.53 -4.25
C PHE A 145 9.80 -4.49 -3.65
N HIS A 146 10.79 -4.62 -4.51
CA HIS A 146 12.19 -4.53 -4.12
C HIS A 146 13.03 -4.05 -5.31
N ILE A 147 14.21 -3.52 -4.99
CA ILE A 147 15.20 -3.07 -5.95
C ILE A 147 16.47 -3.89 -5.73
N VAL A 148 16.98 -4.48 -6.82
CA VAL A 148 18.22 -5.26 -6.84
C VAL A 148 19.18 -4.61 -7.82
N ASP A 149 20.37 -4.23 -7.35
CA ASP A 149 21.41 -3.58 -8.17
C ASP A 149 20.88 -2.37 -8.97
N GLY A 150 20.06 -1.56 -8.31
CA GLY A 150 19.43 -0.37 -8.91
C GLY A 150 18.26 -0.65 -9.85
N LYS A 151 17.88 -1.91 -10.06
CA LYS A 151 16.75 -2.30 -10.91
C LYS A 151 15.51 -2.59 -10.06
N PRO A 152 14.43 -1.80 -10.18
CA PRO A 152 13.18 -2.06 -9.48
C PRO A 152 12.44 -3.25 -10.09
N ASP A 153 11.90 -4.13 -9.24
CA ASP A 153 10.93 -5.15 -9.65
C ASP A 153 9.52 -4.54 -9.77
N LEU A 154 9.19 -4.11 -10.98
CA LEU A 154 7.86 -3.54 -11.29
C LEU A 154 6.79 -4.62 -11.52
N SER A 155 7.10 -5.91 -11.36
CA SER A 155 6.11 -6.99 -11.50
C SER A 155 5.34 -7.26 -10.21
N ALA A 156 5.88 -6.83 -9.06
CA ALA A 156 5.29 -7.08 -7.76
C ALA A 156 3.91 -6.42 -7.61
N ASP A 157 2.90 -7.20 -7.25
CA ASP A 157 1.54 -6.72 -6.96
C ASP A 157 1.45 -6.17 -5.53
N SER A 158 2.13 -5.03 -5.29
CA SER A 158 2.23 -4.42 -3.97
C SER A 158 1.92 -2.93 -4.01
N PRO A 159 1.39 -2.35 -2.91
CA PRO A 159 1.26 -0.91 -2.74
C PRO A 159 2.59 -0.16 -2.96
N ASP A 160 3.70 -0.73 -2.49
CA ASP A 160 5.05 -0.16 -2.63
C ASP A 160 5.47 0.00 -4.10
N THR A 161 5.05 -0.91 -4.99
CA THR A 161 5.31 -0.78 -6.44
C THR A 161 4.65 0.47 -7.00
N LEU A 162 3.39 0.74 -6.60
CA LEU A 162 2.64 1.92 -7.05
C LEU A 162 3.20 3.19 -6.41
N GLU A 163 3.60 3.12 -5.14
CA GLU A 163 4.24 4.22 -4.43
C GLU A 163 5.57 4.61 -5.10
N TYR A 164 6.42 3.63 -5.42
CA TYR A 164 7.68 3.84 -6.12
C TYR A 164 7.48 4.54 -7.47
N LEU A 165 6.56 4.02 -8.30
CA LEU A 165 6.26 4.60 -9.60
C LEU A 165 5.70 6.03 -9.48
N THR A 166 4.86 6.28 -8.47
CA THR A 166 4.31 7.62 -8.19
C THR A 166 5.44 8.60 -7.88
N LEU A 167 6.33 8.24 -6.96
CA LEU A 167 7.45 9.08 -6.57
C LEU A 167 8.42 9.32 -7.72
N LEU A 168 8.70 8.29 -8.52
CA LEU A 168 9.50 8.42 -9.73
C LEU A 168 8.86 9.41 -10.72
N GLU A 169 7.55 9.35 -10.93
CA GLU A 169 6.84 10.29 -11.82
C GLU A 169 6.88 11.72 -11.31
N ILE A 170 6.64 11.93 -10.02
CA ILE A 170 6.70 13.26 -9.39
C ILE A 170 8.09 13.88 -9.57
N LEU A 171 9.15 13.10 -9.34
CA LEU A 171 10.52 13.58 -9.41
C LEU A 171 11.02 13.79 -10.84
N LYS A 172 10.36 13.26 -11.88
CA LYS A 172 10.76 13.51 -13.29
C LYS A 172 10.77 15.00 -13.64
N ALA A 173 9.84 15.77 -13.09
CA ALA A 173 9.73 17.21 -13.36
C ALA A 173 10.84 18.05 -12.69
N GLY A 174 11.47 17.52 -11.64
CA GLY A 174 12.56 18.18 -10.93
C GLY A 174 13.37 17.17 -10.12
N PRO A 175 14.28 16.41 -10.77
CA PRO A 175 14.99 15.31 -10.11
C PRO A 175 15.88 15.74 -8.93
N ASP A 176 16.38 16.97 -9.00
CA ASP A 176 17.25 17.56 -7.97
C ASP A 176 16.47 18.40 -6.94
N GLN A 177 15.14 18.52 -7.11
CA GLN A 177 14.31 19.30 -6.22
C GLN A 177 13.86 18.45 -5.02
N GLU A 178 13.88 19.07 -3.83
CA GLU A 178 13.40 18.42 -2.62
C GLU A 178 11.89 18.18 -2.70
N LEU A 179 11.46 16.94 -2.45
CA LEU A 179 10.06 16.58 -2.28
C LEU A 179 9.62 16.86 -0.84
N LYS A 180 8.74 17.84 -0.65
CA LYS A 180 8.27 18.29 0.67
C LYS A 180 6.84 17.84 0.93
N ASN A 181 6.55 17.49 2.20
CA ASN A 181 5.21 17.19 2.71
C ASN A 181 4.44 16.14 1.89
N ALA A 182 5.14 15.16 1.31
CA ALA A 182 4.52 14.14 0.49
C ALA A 182 3.63 13.23 1.35
N VAL A 183 2.33 13.23 1.02
CA VAL A 183 1.34 12.32 1.59
C VAL A 183 0.78 11.49 0.44
N LEU A 184 1.01 10.18 0.50
CA LEU A 184 0.55 9.23 -0.51
C LEU A 184 -0.54 8.35 0.10
N ARG A 185 -1.72 8.38 -0.52
CA ARG A 185 -2.82 7.46 -0.24
C ARG A 185 -2.87 6.42 -1.35
N VAL A 186 -2.25 5.28 -1.08
CA VAL A 186 -2.22 4.13 -2.00
C VAL A 186 -3.43 3.25 -1.73
N LEU A 187 -4.22 2.99 -2.76
CA LEU A 187 -5.21 1.91 -2.70
C LEU A 187 -4.55 0.60 -3.12
N PRO A 188 -4.82 -0.52 -2.42
CA PRO A 188 -4.29 -1.82 -2.82
C PRO A 188 -4.61 -2.12 -4.29
N PRO A 189 -3.68 -2.71 -5.05
CA PRO A 189 -3.91 -3.04 -6.44
C PRO A 189 -5.08 -4.04 -6.58
N HIS A 190 -5.95 -3.80 -7.54
CA HIS A 190 -6.99 -4.74 -7.95
C HIS A 190 -6.41 -5.71 -8.98
N THR A 191 -6.08 -6.93 -8.55
CA THR A 191 -5.36 -7.92 -9.37
C THR A 191 -6.24 -8.99 -10.00
N GLU A 192 -7.49 -9.13 -9.57
CA GLU A 192 -8.42 -10.16 -10.04
C GLU A 192 -9.11 -9.84 -11.38
N SER A 193 -8.76 -8.71 -12.02
CA SER A 193 -9.35 -8.30 -13.30
C SER A 193 -8.48 -8.72 -14.49
N ASP A 194 -9.07 -8.75 -15.71
CA ASP A 194 -8.35 -8.99 -16.97
C ASP A 194 -7.19 -8.02 -17.21
N THR A 195 -7.20 -6.87 -16.54
CA THR A 195 -6.11 -5.89 -16.56
C THR A 195 -5.96 -5.33 -15.16
N PRO A 196 -5.04 -5.89 -14.35
CA PRO A 196 -4.79 -5.42 -13.00
C PRO A 196 -4.58 -3.91 -12.98
N SER A 197 -5.22 -3.22 -12.05
CA SER A 197 -5.21 -1.77 -11.97
C SER A 197 -4.92 -1.29 -10.55
N GLY A 198 -4.35 -0.09 -10.44
CA GLY A 198 -4.00 0.51 -9.15
C GLY A 198 -4.25 2.01 -9.16
N TYR A 199 -4.26 2.60 -7.98
CA TYR A 199 -4.54 4.02 -7.80
C TYR A 199 -3.76 4.60 -6.62
N VAL A 200 -3.16 5.78 -6.84
CA VAL A 200 -2.49 6.56 -5.79
C VAL A 200 -2.95 8.00 -5.87
N GLU A 201 -3.44 8.55 -4.76
CA GLU A 201 -3.58 10.00 -4.59
C GLU A 201 -2.37 10.53 -3.83
N ALA A 202 -1.67 11.52 -4.39
CA ALA A 202 -0.49 12.12 -3.80
C ALA A 202 -0.68 13.63 -3.64
N SER A 203 -0.45 14.12 -2.43
CA SER A 203 -0.35 15.54 -2.11
C SER A 203 1.10 15.86 -1.78
N TYR A 204 1.71 16.82 -2.46
CA TYR A 204 3.14 17.11 -2.32
C TYR A 204 3.49 18.53 -2.78
N ALA A 205 4.68 19.00 -2.43
CA ALA A 205 5.32 20.18 -3.01
C ALA A 205 6.73 19.81 -3.50
N LEU A 206 7.16 20.39 -4.62
CA LEU A 206 8.49 20.16 -5.19
C LEU A 206 9.30 21.46 -5.13
N GLY A 207 10.41 21.46 -4.39
CA GLY A 207 11.17 22.66 -4.08
C GLY A 207 10.34 23.69 -3.31
N ASP A 208 10.22 24.89 -3.86
CA ASP A 208 9.42 26.00 -3.28
C ASP A 208 8.07 26.19 -4.01
N ALA A 209 7.67 25.23 -4.86
CA ALA A 209 6.37 25.26 -5.51
C ALA A 209 5.23 25.12 -4.49
N ALA A 210 4.07 25.68 -4.82
CA ALA A 210 2.86 25.48 -4.03
C ALA A 210 2.47 23.98 -3.98
N PRO A 211 1.91 23.49 -2.86
CA PRO A 211 1.43 22.12 -2.78
C PRO A 211 0.38 21.82 -3.86
N VAL A 212 0.48 20.64 -4.45
CA VAL A 212 -0.47 20.12 -5.42
C VAL A 212 -0.96 18.75 -4.99
N THR A 213 -2.19 18.43 -5.36
CA THR A 213 -2.73 17.07 -5.28
C THR A 213 -2.94 16.52 -6.68
N ARG A 214 -2.45 15.30 -6.89
CA ARG A 214 -2.53 14.53 -8.13
C ARG A 214 -2.98 13.11 -7.84
N ARG A 215 -3.58 12.50 -8.86
CA ARG A 215 -4.09 11.13 -8.80
C ARG A 215 -3.45 10.36 -9.94
N PHE A 216 -2.80 9.25 -9.62
CA PHE A 216 -2.08 8.41 -10.56
C PHE A 216 -2.84 7.11 -10.74
N GLN A 217 -3.15 6.79 -11.99
CA GLN A 217 -3.81 5.56 -12.39
C GLN A 217 -2.78 4.60 -12.96
N PHE A 218 -2.85 3.34 -12.55
CA PHE A 218 -1.89 2.31 -12.92
C PHE A 218 -2.58 1.14 -13.63
N ALA A 219 -1.86 0.50 -14.55
CA ALA A 219 -2.22 -0.81 -15.07
C ALA A 219 -1.00 -1.71 -15.15
N LYS A 220 -1.20 -3.00 -14.90
CA LYS A 220 -0.20 -4.03 -15.14
C LYS A 220 -0.27 -4.48 -16.60
N LEU A 221 0.77 -4.20 -17.37
CA LEU A 221 0.88 -4.60 -18.77
C LEU A 221 2.11 -5.48 -18.95
N LYS A 222 1.92 -6.65 -19.59
CA LYS A 222 3.00 -7.64 -19.82
C LYS A 222 3.79 -7.92 -18.52
N ASP A 223 3.06 -8.14 -17.44
CA ASP A 223 3.59 -8.40 -16.09
C ASP A 223 4.40 -7.25 -15.46
N THR A 224 4.21 -6.00 -15.91
CA THR A 224 4.85 -4.83 -15.31
C THR A 224 3.85 -3.73 -15.01
N TRP A 225 3.91 -3.17 -13.80
CA TRP A 225 3.12 -2.01 -13.40
C TRP A 225 3.61 -0.75 -14.11
N GLN A 226 2.66 0.01 -14.64
CA GLN A 226 2.93 1.23 -15.39
C GLN A 226 1.88 2.30 -15.07
N ILE A 227 2.30 3.56 -15.03
CA ILE A 227 1.37 4.69 -15.00
C ILE A 227 0.64 4.78 -16.35
N LYS A 228 -0.68 4.96 -16.28
CA LYS A 228 -1.57 5.11 -17.44
C LYS A 228 -2.29 6.43 -17.50
N GLY A 229 -2.47 7.09 -16.35
CA GLY A 229 -3.10 8.39 -16.28
C GLY A 229 -2.58 9.17 -15.08
N GLU A 230 -2.50 10.49 -15.27
CA GLU A 230 -2.35 11.46 -14.18
C GLU A 230 -3.56 12.39 -14.25
N LEU A 231 -4.28 12.49 -13.14
CA LEU A 231 -5.45 13.34 -13.00
C LEU A 231 -5.17 14.42 -11.98
N ARG A 232 -5.72 15.61 -12.23
CA ARG A 232 -5.79 16.67 -11.24
C ARG A 232 -6.81 16.33 -10.16
N VAL A 233 -6.70 16.99 -9.01
CA VAL A 233 -7.66 16.82 -7.91
C VAL A 233 -9.11 17.17 -8.29
N ASP A 234 -9.30 18.01 -9.32
CA ASP A 234 -10.60 18.42 -9.87
C ASP A 234 -11.13 17.48 -10.98
N GLN A 235 -10.51 16.30 -11.13
CA GLN A 235 -10.90 15.28 -12.09
C GLN A 235 -11.31 13.98 -11.37
N ILE A 236 -12.40 13.38 -11.82
CA ILE A 236 -13.01 12.17 -11.25
C ILE A 236 -12.44 10.94 -11.96
N ASP A 237 -11.97 9.95 -11.21
CA ASP A 237 -11.32 8.75 -11.76
C ASP A 237 -12.19 8.03 -12.80
N GLU A 238 -13.47 7.81 -12.49
CA GLU A 238 -14.43 7.14 -13.35
C GLU A 238 -14.77 7.93 -14.62
N ALA A 239 -14.45 9.23 -14.69
CA ALA A 239 -14.57 10.02 -15.92
C ALA A 239 -13.38 9.84 -16.87
N HIS A 240 -12.25 9.34 -16.36
CA HIS A 240 -11.00 9.13 -17.09
C HIS A 240 -10.52 7.67 -16.95
N PRO A 241 -11.33 6.67 -17.32
CA PRO A 241 -10.94 5.28 -17.13
C PRO A 241 -9.80 4.88 -18.08
N ILE A 242 -8.90 4.00 -17.60
CA ILE A 242 -7.79 3.45 -18.40
C ILE A 242 -8.30 2.82 -19.71
N LYS A 243 -9.44 2.12 -19.64
CA LYS A 243 -10.18 1.61 -20.79
C LYS A 243 -11.56 2.24 -20.82
N LYS A 244 -11.83 3.04 -21.86
CA LYS A 244 -13.16 3.65 -22.05
C LYS A 244 -14.23 2.56 -22.22
N PRO A 245 -15.33 2.61 -21.46
CA PRO A 245 -16.44 1.69 -21.61
C PRO A 245 -17.07 1.81 -23.00
N THR A 246 -17.57 0.69 -23.48
CA THR A 246 -18.25 0.51 -24.77
C THR A 246 -19.66 0.00 -24.55
N ALA A 247 -20.46 0.00 -25.60
CA ALA A 247 -21.81 -0.57 -25.62
C ALA A 247 -21.89 -2.06 -25.21
N LYS A 248 -20.77 -2.80 -25.28
CA LYS A 248 -20.70 -4.21 -24.93
C LYS A 248 -20.41 -4.44 -23.44
N ASP A 249 -19.92 -3.43 -22.75
CA ASP A 249 -19.63 -3.52 -21.32
C ASP A 249 -20.93 -3.50 -20.50
N LYS A 250 -20.85 -3.96 -19.25
CA LYS A 250 -22.00 -4.01 -18.35
C LYS A 250 -22.63 -2.61 -18.21
N PRO A 251 -23.98 -2.50 -18.21
CA PRO A 251 -24.66 -1.22 -18.08
C PRO A 251 -24.15 -0.37 -16.91
N GLU A 252 -23.88 -0.97 -15.75
CA GLU A 252 -23.36 -0.30 -14.57
C GLU A 252 -22.09 0.49 -14.86
N VAL A 253 -21.14 -0.10 -15.60
CA VAL A 253 -19.87 0.54 -15.97
C VAL A 253 -20.11 1.76 -16.87
N MET A 254 -20.99 1.61 -17.86
CA MET A 254 -21.33 2.70 -18.78
C MET A 254 -22.07 3.84 -18.06
N LEU A 255 -23.05 3.52 -17.21
CA LEU A 255 -23.83 4.51 -16.47
C LEU A 255 -22.95 5.28 -15.47
N THR A 256 -22.05 4.61 -14.78
CA THR A 256 -21.06 5.22 -13.87
C THR A 256 -20.15 6.18 -14.64
N TYR A 257 -19.55 5.74 -15.75
CA TYR A 257 -18.69 6.58 -16.60
C TYR A 257 -19.40 7.85 -17.08
N LEU A 258 -20.60 7.71 -17.66
CA LEU A 258 -21.35 8.87 -18.17
C LEU A 258 -21.77 9.83 -17.05
N SER A 259 -22.10 9.29 -15.87
CA SER A 259 -22.42 10.11 -14.68
C SER A 259 -21.20 10.88 -14.19
N ALA A 260 -20.04 10.22 -14.11
CA ALA A 260 -18.78 10.84 -13.72
C ALA A 260 -18.37 11.96 -14.66
N VAL A 261 -18.42 11.73 -15.98
CA VAL A 261 -18.12 12.76 -17.01
C VAL A 261 -19.04 13.98 -16.86
N LYS A 262 -20.34 13.75 -16.65
CA LYS A 262 -21.30 14.85 -16.46
C LYS A 262 -21.04 15.60 -15.16
N LEU A 263 -20.86 14.88 -14.06
CA LEU A 263 -20.62 15.45 -12.74
C LEU A 263 -19.35 16.29 -12.72
N GLU A 264 -18.23 15.76 -13.22
CA GLU A 264 -16.96 16.48 -13.32
C GLU A 264 -17.13 17.80 -14.09
N LYS A 265 -17.78 17.76 -15.24
CA LYS A 265 -18.03 18.96 -16.05
C LYS A 265 -18.83 20.02 -15.27
N ASP A 266 -19.90 19.60 -14.59
CA ASP A 266 -20.78 20.52 -13.86
C ASP A 266 -20.07 21.13 -12.64
N LEU A 267 -19.30 20.31 -11.92
CA LEU A 267 -18.52 20.76 -10.77
C LEU A 267 -17.37 21.66 -11.17
N ASN A 268 -16.65 21.37 -12.25
CA ASN A 268 -15.58 22.24 -12.74
C ASN A 268 -16.10 23.61 -13.22
N ASN A 269 -17.34 23.67 -13.71
CA ASN A 269 -17.98 24.95 -14.02
C ASN A 269 -18.33 25.74 -12.75
N LYS A 270 -18.77 25.07 -11.68
CA LYS A 270 -19.27 25.70 -10.45
C LYS A 270 -18.17 26.00 -9.42
N PHE A 271 -17.18 25.11 -9.29
CA PHE A 271 -16.15 25.09 -8.26
C PHE A 271 -14.76 24.96 -8.91
N LYS A 272 -14.38 25.97 -9.70
CA LYS A 272 -13.13 25.98 -10.46
C LYS A 272 -11.92 25.60 -9.58
N LYS A 273 -11.17 24.59 -10.01
CA LYS A 273 -9.92 24.11 -9.36
C LYS A 273 -10.10 23.55 -7.95
N LYS A 274 -11.32 23.21 -7.52
CA LYS A 274 -11.54 22.54 -6.23
C LYS A 274 -11.45 21.03 -6.39
N GLY A 275 -10.87 20.38 -5.39
CA GLY A 275 -10.84 18.92 -5.35
C GLY A 275 -12.24 18.31 -5.34
N ILE A 276 -12.43 17.25 -6.11
CA ILE A 276 -13.68 16.48 -6.17
C ILE A 276 -13.39 15.09 -5.62
N PHE A 277 -14.13 14.65 -4.60
CA PHE A 277 -13.95 13.34 -3.97
C PHE A 277 -15.25 12.55 -4.09
N VAL A 278 -15.26 11.48 -4.86
CA VAL A 278 -16.44 10.63 -5.00
C VAL A 278 -16.41 9.55 -3.94
N ASP A 279 -17.51 9.42 -3.20
CA ASP A 279 -17.65 8.44 -2.12
C ASP A 279 -18.29 7.14 -2.61
N SER A 280 -19.27 7.23 -3.52
CA SER A 280 -19.94 6.05 -4.06
C SER A 280 -20.74 6.31 -5.33
N TYR A 281 -20.96 5.23 -6.08
CA TYR A 281 -21.91 5.12 -7.18
C TYR A 281 -22.97 4.06 -6.85
N SER A 282 -24.23 4.33 -7.19
CA SER A 282 -25.32 3.36 -7.12
C SER A 282 -26.08 3.32 -8.43
N THR A 283 -25.91 2.24 -9.18
CA THR A 283 -26.51 2.07 -10.51
C THR A 283 -27.69 1.11 -10.45
N ARG A 284 -28.77 1.45 -11.16
CA ARG A 284 -29.93 0.58 -11.37
C ARG A 284 -30.35 0.69 -12.82
N HIS A 285 -30.73 -0.41 -13.45
CA HIS A 285 -31.19 -0.39 -14.83
C HIS A 285 -32.23 -1.48 -15.09
N ASN A 286 -33.10 -1.24 -16.06
CA ASN A 286 -34.08 -2.21 -16.51
C ASN A 286 -34.06 -2.28 -18.05
N PRO A 287 -33.55 -3.38 -18.64
CA PRO A 287 -33.46 -3.53 -20.09
C PRO A 287 -34.83 -3.53 -20.79
N LYS A 288 -35.89 -4.03 -20.14
CA LYS A 288 -37.24 -4.11 -20.75
C LYS A 288 -37.81 -2.73 -21.02
N SER A 289 -37.63 -1.83 -20.07
CA SER A 289 -38.12 -0.45 -20.18
C SER A 289 -37.09 0.52 -20.72
N LYS A 290 -35.86 0.05 -20.98
CA LYS A 290 -34.77 0.84 -21.57
C LYS A 290 -34.40 2.06 -20.74
N LEU A 291 -34.61 2.02 -19.42
CA LEU A 291 -34.28 3.11 -18.49
C LEU A 291 -33.24 2.65 -17.46
N GLY A 292 -32.41 3.60 -17.06
CA GLY A 292 -31.38 3.41 -16.03
C GLY A 292 -31.21 4.66 -15.19
N GLN A 293 -30.69 4.48 -13.98
CA GLN A 293 -30.35 5.52 -13.05
C GLN A 293 -28.96 5.26 -12.47
N CYS A 294 -28.19 6.32 -12.27
CA CYS A 294 -26.98 6.28 -11.47
C CYS A 294 -27.03 7.41 -10.43
N GLU A 295 -26.92 7.07 -9.15
CA GLU A 295 -26.73 8.03 -8.07
C GLU A 295 -25.23 8.14 -7.76
N VAL A 296 -24.75 9.37 -7.59
CA VAL A 296 -23.35 9.65 -7.25
C VAL A 296 -23.35 10.47 -5.97
N THR A 297 -22.62 9.99 -4.95
CA THR A 297 -22.38 10.74 -3.71
C THR A 297 -20.94 11.25 -3.71
N TYR A 298 -20.75 12.54 -3.51
CA TYR A 298 -19.44 13.18 -3.59
C TYR A 298 -19.29 14.31 -2.56
N ARG A 299 -18.05 14.74 -2.35
CA ARG A 299 -17.63 15.90 -1.56
C ARG A 299 -16.74 16.82 -2.39
N ILE A 300 -16.70 18.08 -2.01
CA ILE A 300 -15.84 19.10 -2.61
C ILE A 300 -14.81 19.53 -1.57
N GLU A 301 -13.57 19.75 -1.98
CA GLU A 301 -12.53 20.29 -1.11
C GLU A 301 -13.01 21.54 -0.35
N GLY A 302 -12.87 21.49 0.99
CA GLY A 302 -13.34 22.55 1.88
C GLY A 302 -14.82 22.44 2.28
N ASN A 303 -15.52 21.40 1.84
CA ASN A 303 -16.87 21.07 2.29
C ASN A 303 -17.01 19.56 2.56
N ASP A 304 -17.06 19.21 3.83
CA ASP A 304 -17.14 17.82 4.27
C ASP A 304 -18.55 17.23 4.16
N THR A 305 -19.57 18.03 3.84
CA THR A 305 -20.95 17.55 3.69
C THR A 305 -21.10 16.81 2.37
N PRO A 306 -21.43 15.49 2.38
CA PRO A 306 -21.66 14.75 1.15
C PRO A 306 -22.90 15.27 0.41
N VAL A 307 -22.79 15.33 -0.91
CA VAL A 307 -23.88 15.70 -1.82
C VAL A 307 -24.19 14.50 -2.70
N THR A 308 -25.47 14.13 -2.78
CA THR A 308 -25.94 13.08 -3.68
C THR A 308 -26.69 13.69 -4.85
N VAL A 309 -26.34 13.28 -6.07
CA VAL A 309 -27.06 13.61 -7.30
C VAL A 309 -27.46 12.33 -8.02
N ALA A 310 -28.56 12.37 -8.76
CA ALA A 310 -29.03 11.23 -9.54
C ALA A 310 -29.16 11.60 -11.02
N TYR A 311 -28.72 10.71 -11.90
CA TYR A 311 -28.78 10.87 -13.34
C TYR A 311 -29.68 9.80 -13.96
N LEU A 312 -30.54 10.22 -14.89
CA LEU A 312 -31.44 9.36 -15.65
C LEU A 312 -30.86 9.07 -17.03
N PHE A 313 -30.95 7.80 -17.43
CA PHE A 313 -30.44 7.29 -18.69
C PHE A 313 -31.52 6.57 -19.47
N ALA A 314 -31.40 6.60 -20.80
CA ALA A 314 -32.20 5.82 -21.71
C ALA A 314 -31.31 4.97 -22.63
N LEU A 315 -31.69 3.72 -22.86
CA LEU A 315 -31.06 2.83 -23.83
C LEU A 315 -31.58 3.18 -25.22
N LYS A 316 -30.72 3.76 -26.06
CA LYS A 316 -31.04 4.21 -27.43
C LYS A 316 -30.14 3.47 -28.42
N GLY A 317 -30.75 2.82 -29.42
CA GLY A 317 -30.01 1.96 -30.36
C GLY A 317 -29.21 0.91 -29.58
N ASN A 318 -27.88 0.92 -29.75
CA ASN A 318 -26.98 -0.03 -29.11
C ASN A 318 -26.31 0.51 -27.83
N GLY A 319 -26.72 1.65 -27.26
CA GLY A 319 -26.00 2.24 -26.13
C GLY A 319 -26.86 3.05 -25.15
N TRP A 320 -26.38 3.15 -23.91
CA TRP A 320 -26.96 4.02 -22.91
C TRP A 320 -26.59 5.48 -23.15
N ALA A 321 -27.56 6.38 -23.05
CA ALA A 321 -27.36 7.81 -23.19
C ALA A 321 -27.92 8.53 -21.96
N LEU A 322 -27.17 9.52 -21.46
CA LEU A 322 -27.63 10.42 -20.41
C LEU A 322 -28.81 11.24 -20.94
N THR A 323 -29.94 11.19 -20.25
CA THR A 323 -31.12 11.98 -20.58
C THR A 323 -31.09 13.31 -19.82
N ARG A 324 -30.96 13.25 -18.48
CA ARG A 324 -30.92 14.44 -17.61
C ARG A 324 -30.48 14.07 -16.20
N GLN A 325 -30.13 15.08 -15.40
CA GLN A 325 -30.11 14.98 -13.95
C GLN A 325 -31.56 14.95 -13.41
N LEU A 326 -31.79 14.13 -12.39
CA LEU A 326 -33.01 14.12 -11.59
C LEU A 326 -32.93 15.21 -10.52
N GLY A 327 -34.03 15.89 -10.27
CA GLY A 327 -34.13 16.83 -9.16
C GLY A 327 -34.15 16.11 -7.81
N ASP A 328 -33.89 16.84 -6.74
CA ASP A 328 -33.76 16.29 -5.36
C ASP A 328 -35.02 15.56 -4.88
N LYS A 329 -36.18 15.93 -5.44
CA LYS A 329 -37.47 15.31 -5.18
C LYS A 329 -37.85 14.26 -6.22
N GLU A 330 -36.97 13.83 -7.10
CA GLU A 330 -37.27 12.83 -8.12
C GLU A 330 -36.54 11.50 -7.84
N ARG A 331 -37.12 10.39 -8.30
CA ARG A 331 -36.47 9.08 -8.34
C ARG A 331 -37.03 8.24 -9.47
N LEU A 332 -36.24 7.30 -10.00
CA LEU A 332 -36.74 6.23 -10.84
C LEU A 332 -37.40 5.16 -9.96
N ASN A 333 -38.71 4.94 -10.13
CA ASN A 333 -39.37 3.76 -9.59
C ASN A 333 -39.07 2.57 -10.50
N ALA A 334 -38.36 1.57 -9.97
CA ALA A 334 -37.93 0.41 -10.76
C ALA A 334 -39.09 -0.54 -11.13
N ASP A 335 -40.18 -0.51 -10.37
CA ASP A 335 -41.32 -1.43 -10.52
C ASP A 335 -42.23 -1.00 -11.68
N ASN A 336 -42.52 0.30 -11.78
CA ASN A 336 -43.39 0.84 -12.84
C ASN A 336 -42.62 1.63 -13.91
N VAL A 337 -41.31 1.76 -13.73
CA VAL A 337 -40.36 2.43 -14.62
C VAL A 337 -40.74 3.86 -14.98
N ARG A 338 -41.20 4.62 -13.99
CA ARG A 338 -41.48 6.05 -14.12
C ARG A 338 -40.60 6.85 -13.18
N VAL A 339 -40.31 8.09 -13.61
CA VAL A 339 -39.76 9.09 -12.68
C VAL A 339 -40.92 9.58 -11.82
N GLU A 340 -40.79 9.38 -10.52
CA GLU A 340 -41.77 9.78 -9.52
C GLU A 340 -41.21 10.86 -8.62
N LYS A 341 -42.11 11.64 -7.99
CA LYS A 341 -41.71 12.52 -6.91
C LYS A 341 -41.51 11.72 -5.62
N ARG A 342 -40.38 11.92 -4.94
CA ARG A 342 -40.17 11.48 -3.54
C ARG A 342 -41.22 12.20 -2.69
N LYS A 343 -41.94 11.43 -1.87
CA LYS A 343 -42.92 11.97 -0.91
C LYS A 343 -42.23 12.75 0.18
#